data_AF-A0A959VXD9-F1
#
_entry.id   AF-A0A959VXD9-F1
#
_cell.length_a   1.000
_cell.length_b   1.000
_cell.length_c   1.000
_cell.angle_alpha   90.00
_cell.angle_beta   90.00
_cell.angle_gamma   90.00
#
_symmetry.space_group_name_H-M   'P 1'
#
loop_
_entity.id
_entity.type
_entity.pdbx_description
1 polymer ?
#
loop_
_entity_poly.entity_id
_entity_poly.type
_entity_poly.pdbx_seq_one_letter_code
_entity_poly.pdbx_strand_id
1 'polypeptide(L)' 'IGTSGNVYPAAAFVQDASRAGVETLELNLEPSLGISDFDRAVHGPATEIVPAWVEDILSKG' A
#
# COMPACT_ATOMS: atom_id res chain seq x y z
N ILE A 1 -4.17 -1.69 -0.53
CA ILE A 1 -4.85 -0.94 -1.62
C ILE A 1 -6.22 -0.52 -1.13
N GLY A 2 -6.59 0.76 -1.20
CA GLY A 2 -7.97 1.20 -0.92
C GLY A 2 -8.41 1.11 0.55
N THR A 3 -7.49 1.31 1.51
CA THR A 3 -7.76 1.16 2.94
C THR A 3 -7.70 2.49 3.68
N SER A 4 -8.62 2.77 4.60
CA SER A 4 -8.56 3.98 5.43
C SER A 4 -7.60 3.88 6.61
N GLY A 5 -7.21 2.66 7.01
CA GLY A 5 -6.44 2.43 8.24
C GLY A 5 -7.27 2.41 9.53
N ASN A 6 -8.61 2.40 9.43
CA ASN A 6 -9.50 2.50 10.61
C ASN A 6 -9.98 1.15 11.15
N VAL A 7 -9.93 0.09 10.35
CA VAL A 7 -10.59 -1.18 10.67
C VAL A 7 -9.55 -2.23 11.04
N TYR A 8 -9.58 -2.63 12.32
CA TYR A 8 -8.79 -3.74 12.82
C TYR A 8 -9.52 -5.07 12.55
N PRO A 9 -8.78 -6.17 12.27
CA PRO A 9 -7.32 -6.29 12.35
C PRO A 9 -6.56 -5.78 11.11
N ALA A 10 -7.24 -5.50 9.98
CA ALA A 10 -6.58 -5.19 8.71
C ALA A 10 -5.62 -4.00 8.78
N ALA A 11 -5.94 -2.97 9.57
CA ALA A 11 -5.08 -1.80 9.77
C ALA A 11 -3.69 -2.13 10.36
N ALA A 12 -3.55 -3.25 11.07
CA ALA A 12 -2.29 -3.67 11.67
C ALA A 12 -1.40 -4.50 10.72
N PHE A 13 -1.92 -4.98 9.58
CA PHE A 13 -1.17 -5.89 8.71
C PHE A 13 0.11 -5.28 8.14
N VAL A 14 0.14 -3.96 7.93
CA VAL A 14 1.37 -3.28 7.49
C VAL A 14 2.47 -3.37 8.55
N GLN A 15 2.12 -3.26 9.83
CA GLN A 15 3.06 -3.39 10.95
C GLN A 15 3.57 -4.83 11.06
N ASP A 16 2.70 -5.82 10.84
CA ASP A 16 3.10 -7.23 10.83
C ASP A 16 4.04 -7.56 9.65
N ALA A 17 3.76 -7.01 8.45
CA ALA A 17 4.62 -7.15 7.28
C ALA A 17 5.99 -6.48 7.50
N SER A 18 6.01 -5.27 8.06
CA SER A 18 7.23 -4.55 8.42
C SER A 18 8.07 -5.33 9.43
N ARG A 19 7.46 -5.91 10.47
CA ARG A 19 8.14 -6.79 11.44
C ARG A 19 8.69 -8.06 10.82
N ALA A 20 8.08 -8.56 9.76
CA ALA A 20 8.56 -9.70 8.98
C ALA A 20 9.66 -9.33 7.97
N GLY A 21 10.01 -8.04 7.84
CA GLY A 21 11.02 -7.55 6.89
C GLY A 21 10.55 -7.56 5.43
N VAL A 22 9.24 -7.51 5.20
CA VAL A 22 8.65 -7.45 3.85
C VAL A 22 8.47 -5.99 3.44
N GLU A 23 8.86 -5.63 2.20
CA GLU A 23 8.61 -4.29 1.66
C GLU A 23 7.10 -4.03 1.56
N THR A 24 6.67 -2.87 2.05
CA THR A 24 5.28 -2.47 2.14
C THR A 24 4.97 -1.29 1.21
N LEU A 25 3.83 -1.37 0.53
CA LEU A 25 3.36 -0.32 -0.39
C LEU A 25 1.89 0.01 -0.15
N GLU A 26 1.61 1.29 0.07
CA GLU A 26 0.26 1.84 0.02
C GLU A 26 -0.08 2.30 -1.41
N LEU A 27 -1.20 1.82 -1.94
CA LEU A 27 -1.87 2.38 -3.13
C LEU A 27 -3.26 2.82 -2.69
N ASN A 28 -3.53 4.12 -2.63
CA ASN A 28 -4.78 4.64 -2.10
C ASN A 28 -5.20 5.93 -2.78
N LEU A 29 -6.46 6.35 -2.63
CA LEU A 29 -6.88 7.66 -3.15
C LEU A 29 -6.30 8.80 -2.31
N GLU A 30 -6.36 8.64 -0.99
CA GLU A 30 -5.86 9.58 0.02
C GLU A 30 -4.98 8.80 1.02
N PRO A 31 -4.09 9.46 1.77
CA PRO A 31 -3.31 8.80 2.82
C PRO A 31 -4.18 8.03 3.83
N SER A 32 -3.81 6.80 4.16
CA SER A 32 -4.43 6.11 5.30
C SER A 32 -3.95 6.68 6.64
N LEU A 33 -4.67 6.41 7.74
CA LEU A 33 -4.22 6.83 9.08
C LEU A 33 -2.85 6.25 9.49
N GLY A 34 -2.48 5.09 8.93
CA GLY A 34 -1.23 4.39 9.22
C GLY A 34 -0.19 4.54 8.12
N ILE A 35 -0.28 5.58 7.27
CA ILE A 35 0.59 5.71 6.09
C ILE A 35 2.09 5.68 6.43
N SER A 36 2.49 6.20 7.60
CA SER A 36 3.88 6.19 8.06
C SER A 36 4.46 4.80 8.31
N ASP A 37 3.61 3.78 8.41
CA ASP A 37 4.03 2.39 8.61
C ASP A 37 4.41 1.71 7.27
N PHE A 38 4.11 2.34 6.13
CA PHE A 38 4.49 1.85 4.79
C PHE A 38 5.86 2.38 4.36
N ASP A 39 6.66 1.56 3.68
CA ASP A 39 7.95 1.96 3.09
C ASP A 39 7.74 2.95 1.94
N ARG A 40 6.67 2.75 1.17
CA ARG A 40 6.31 3.56 0.01
C ARG A 40 4.80 3.79 -0.03
N ALA A 41 4.41 4.92 -0.60
CA ALA A 41 3.00 5.23 -0.85
C ALA A 41 2.83 5.93 -2.20
N VAL A 42 1.75 5.59 -2.90
CA VAL A 42 1.31 6.27 -4.11
C VAL A 42 -0.17 6.62 -3.94
N HIS A 43 -0.50 7.88 -4.20
CA HIS A 43 -1.86 8.38 -4.09
C HIS A 43 -2.45 8.79 -5.43
N GLY A 44 -3.71 8.40 -5.66
CA GLY A 44 -4.44 8.70 -6.87
C GLY A 44 -5.57 7.69 -7.14
N PRO A 45 -6.34 7.89 -8.22
CA PRO A 45 -7.40 6.96 -8.59
C PRO A 45 -6.86 5.53 -8.76
N ALA A 46 -7.48 4.56 -8.10
CA ALA A 46 -7.04 3.16 -8.18
C ALA A 46 -7.02 2.62 -9.62
N THR A 47 -7.92 3.12 -10.48
CA THR A 47 -7.99 2.80 -11.91
C THR A 47 -6.76 3.24 -12.71
N GLU A 48 -5.95 4.15 -12.17
CA GLU A 48 -4.73 4.66 -12.80
C GLU A 48 -3.48 4.06 -12.13
N ILE A 49 -3.39 4.17 -10.80
CA ILE A 49 -2.15 3.84 -10.09
C ILE A 49 -1.93 2.34 -9.93
N VAL A 50 -2.98 1.53 -9.83
CA VAL A 50 -2.84 0.08 -9.64
C VAL A 50 -2.37 -0.60 -10.94
N PRO A 51 -2.97 -0.35 -12.12
CA PRO A 51 -2.45 -0.92 -13.37
C PRO A 51 -1.01 -0.49 -13.67
N ALA A 52 -0.68 0.78 -13.45
CA ALA A 52 0.68 1.29 -13.67
C ALA A 52 1.71 0.59 -12.77
N TRP A 53 1.38 0.36 -11.50
CA TRP A 53 2.24 -0.41 -10.59
C TRP A 53 2.39 -1.88 -11.00
N VAL A 54 1.30 -2.52 -11.45
CA VAL A 54 1.35 -3.90 -11.96
C VAL A 54 2.26 -3.99 -13.18
N GLU A 55 2.16 -3.05 -14.13
CA GLU A 55 3.03 -3.00 -15.31
C GLU A 55 4.50 -2.81 -14.94
N ASP A 56 4.82 -1.95 -13.97
CA ASP A 56 6.18 -1.75 -13.45
C ASP A 56 6.76 -3.05 -12.84
N ILE A 57 5.96 -3.80 -12.09
CA ILE A 57 6.42 -5.08 -11.52
C ILE A 57 6.62 -6.14 -12.60
N LEU A 58 5.68 -6.27 -13.53
CA LEU A 58 5.73 -7.32 -14.56
C LEU A 58 6.79 -7.05 -15.63
N SER A 59 7.13 -5.79 -15.89
CA SER A 59 8.19 -5.40 -16.84
C SER A 59 9.61 -5.56 -16.29
N LYS A 60 9.77 -5.73 -14.97
CA LYS A 60 11.04 -6.02 -14.30
C LYS A 60 11.35 -7.52 -14.19
N GLY A 61 10.57 -8.36 -14.88
CA GLY A 61 10.73 -9.82 -14.96
C GLY A 61 11.71 -10.29 -16.03
#